data_AF-A0A7S2E454-F1
#
_entry.id   AF-A0A7S2E454-F1
#
_cell.length_a   1.000
_cell.length_b   1.000
_cell.length_c   1.000
_cell.angle_alpha   90.00
_cell.angle_beta   90.00
_cell.angle_gamma   90.00
#
_symmetry.space_group_name_H-M   'P 1'
#
loop_
_entity.id
_entity.type
_entity.pdbx_description
1 polymer ?
#
loop_
_entity_poly.entity_id
_entity_poly.type
_entity_poly.pdbx_seq_one_letter_code
_entity_poly.pdbx_strand_id
1 'polypeptide(L)'
;YIKEVYFPGVKGACSARSLRIHCSQCLGPGCVMSFTTGSVDFSRRLLDACRIFKTTVSFGSVNSLGEMPCTMSHASIPSEKRTLPNDLLRLSIGIEDVGDLIADLDHAIKVASEELFPDDADAFDSRFEDLPVVPNVRLNKKE
;
A
#
# COMPACT_ATOMS: atom_id res chain seq x y z
N TYR A 1 -14.15 9.87 -1.02
CA TYR A 1 -13.13 9.30 -0.12
C TYR A 1 -11.71 9.51 -0.64
N ILE A 2 -11.43 9.34 -1.94
CA ILE A 2 -10.11 9.63 -2.52
C ILE A 2 -9.97 11.12 -2.87
N LYS A 3 -8.83 11.73 -2.55
CA LYS A 3 -8.53 13.15 -2.78
C LYS A 3 -7.64 13.37 -4.00
N GLU A 4 -6.48 12.73 -4.01
CA GLU A 4 -5.53 12.80 -5.12
C GLU A 4 -5.01 11.40 -5.46
N VAL A 5 -4.72 11.17 -6.73
CA VAL A 5 -4.12 9.94 -7.25
C VAL A 5 -2.82 10.30 -7.94
N TYR A 6 -1.77 9.53 -7.64
CA TYR A 6 -0.45 9.62 -8.24
C TYR A 6 -0.17 8.37 -9.06
N PHE A 7 -0.41 8.47 -10.37
CA PHE A 7 -0.12 7.41 -11.32
C PHE A 7 0.09 7.99 -12.74
N PRO A 8 1.22 7.73 -13.42
CA PRO A 8 1.48 8.29 -14.75
C PRO A 8 0.43 7.93 -15.80
N GLY A 9 -0.24 6.78 -15.66
CA GLY A 9 -1.27 6.33 -16.61
C GLY A 9 -2.63 7.00 -16.45
N VAL A 10 -2.86 7.81 -15.41
CA VAL A 10 -4.15 8.47 -15.15
C VAL A 10 -4.09 9.94 -15.59
N LYS A 11 -5.07 10.36 -16.40
CA LYS A 11 -5.21 11.76 -16.81
C LYS A 11 -5.44 12.64 -15.58
N GLY A 12 -4.65 13.70 -15.44
CA GLY A 12 -4.76 14.65 -14.32
C GLY A 12 -4.01 14.23 -13.06
N ALA A 13 -3.47 13.01 -12.98
CA ALA A 13 -2.68 12.54 -11.84
C ALA A 13 -1.23 13.07 -11.80
N CYS A 14 -0.75 13.65 -12.91
CA CYS A 14 0.54 14.31 -12.96
C CYS A 14 0.54 15.48 -13.97
N SER A 15 1.55 16.34 -13.85
CA SER A 15 1.72 17.47 -14.79
C SER A 15 2.00 16.97 -16.21
N ALA A 16 1.60 17.74 -17.22
CA ALA A 16 1.90 17.43 -18.62
C ALA A 16 3.40 17.28 -18.88
N ARG A 17 4.24 18.03 -18.16
CA ARG A 17 5.70 17.91 -18.21
C ARG A 17 6.17 16.56 -17.67
N SER A 18 5.68 16.16 -16.50
CA SER A 18 6.03 14.87 -15.87
C SER A 18 5.60 13.70 -16.73
N LEU A 19 4.38 13.75 -17.29
CA LEU A 19 3.87 12.73 -18.20
C LEU A 19 4.75 12.62 -19.45
N ARG A 20 5.12 13.74 -20.08
CA ARG A 20 6.00 13.75 -21.25
C ARG A 20 7.36 13.11 -20.95
N ILE A 21 7.96 13.43 -19.79
CA ILE A 21 9.23 12.83 -19.37
C ILE A 21 9.07 11.32 -19.20
N HIS A 22 8.02 10.88 -18.48
CA HIS A 22 7.71 9.46 -18.30
C HIS A 22 7.59 8.72 -19.62
N CYS A 23 6.77 9.22 -20.55
CA CYS A 23 6.57 8.61 -21.86
C CYS A 23 7.82 8.62 -22.75
N SER A 24 8.78 9.54 -22.52
CA SER A 24 10.02 9.57 -23.31
C SER A 24 11.04 8.52 -22.89
N GLN A 25 10.91 7.94 -21.69
CA GLN A 25 11.91 7.04 -21.11
C GLN A 25 11.34 5.70 -20.61
N CYS A 26 10.01 5.51 -20.67
CA CYS A 26 9.33 4.31 -20.20
C CYS A 26 8.39 3.74 -21.26
N LEU A 27 8.32 2.40 -21.36
CA LEU A 27 7.40 1.71 -22.25
C LEU A 27 5.94 1.73 -21.75
N GLY A 28 5.72 1.95 -20.45
CA GLY A 28 4.40 1.96 -19.83
C GLY A 28 4.41 2.60 -18.44
N PRO A 29 3.23 2.76 -17.80
CA PRO A 29 3.09 3.42 -16.51
C PRO A 29 3.51 2.56 -15.31
N GLY A 30 3.68 1.25 -15.49
CA GLY A 30 3.98 0.30 -14.41
C GLY A 30 2.73 -0.07 -13.59
N CYS A 31 2.95 -0.73 -12.45
CA CYS A 31 1.89 -1.24 -11.57
C CYS A 31 1.87 -0.59 -10.18
N VAL A 32 2.74 0.37 -9.90
CA VAL A 32 2.79 1.07 -8.62
C VAL A 32 2.01 2.37 -8.72
N MET A 33 1.05 2.56 -7.82
CA MET A 33 0.27 3.79 -7.72
C MET A 33 0.12 4.20 -6.25
N SER A 34 -0.07 5.49 -6.02
CA SER A 34 -0.37 6.01 -4.69
C SER A 34 -1.58 6.94 -4.73
N PHE A 35 -2.26 7.11 -3.61
CA PHE A 35 -3.36 8.06 -3.48
C PHE A 35 -3.52 8.54 -2.04
N THR A 36 -4.15 9.71 -1.89
CA THR A 36 -4.49 10.32 -0.58
C THR A 36 -5.99 10.24 -0.34
N THR A 37 -6.39 10.16 0.92
CA THR A 37 -7.79 10.03 1.33
C THR A 37 -8.28 11.24 2.13
N GLY A 38 -7.36 12.08 2.61
CA GLY A 38 -7.60 13.16 3.54
C GLY A 38 -7.72 12.72 5.00
N SER A 39 -7.63 11.42 5.31
CA SER A 39 -7.73 10.91 6.68
C SER A 39 -6.84 9.68 6.90
N VAL A 40 -5.93 9.77 7.85
CA VAL A 40 -5.04 8.66 8.24
C VAL A 40 -5.84 7.46 8.74
N ASP A 41 -6.88 7.70 9.54
CA ASP A 41 -7.74 6.64 10.08
C ASP A 41 -8.52 5.92 8.99
N PHE A 42 -9.00 6.67 7.99
CA PHE A 42 -9.68 6.07 6.83
C PHE A 42 -8.69 5.27 5.98
N SER A 43 -7.49 5.79 5.74
CA SER A 43 -6.44 5.08 4.99
C SER A 43 -6.05 3.77 5.67
N ARG A 44 -5.91 3.77 6.99
CA ARG A 44 -5.62 2.56 7.78
C ARG A 44 -6.74 1.53 7.65
N ARG A 45 -7.98 1.94 7.93
CA ARG A 45 -9.17 1.09 7.84
C ARG A 45 -9.37 0.49 6.45
N LEU A 46 -9.12 1.28 5.40
CA LEU A 46 -9.21 0.81 4.02
C LEU A 46 -8.19 -0.30 3.78
N LEU A 47 -6.93 -0.09 4.18
CA LEU A 47 -5.89 -1.11 4.00
C LEU A 47 -6.18 -2.38 4.80
N ASP A 48 -6.66 -2.25 6.04
CA ASP A 48 -7.03 -3.38 6.91
C ASP A 48 -8.27 -4.15 6.39
N ALA A 49 -9.18 -3.47 5.68
CA ALA A 49 -10.37 -4.08 5.11
C ALA A 49 -10.13 -4.82 3.78
N CYS A 50 -8.96 -4.62 3.14
CA CYS A 50 -8.59 -5.33 1.93
C CYS A 50 -8.32 -6.81 2.23
N ARG A 51 -8.88 -7.70 1.41
CA ARG A 51 -8.69 -9.14 1.54
C ARG A 51 -7.57 -9.63 0.63
N ILE A 52 -7.45 -9.05 -0.55
CA ILE A 52 -6.46 -9.41 -1.57
C ILE A 52 -5.17 -8.63 -1.35
N PHE A 53 -5.26 -7.30 -1.23
CA PHE A 53 -4.08 -6.46 -0.98
C PHE A 53 -3.50 -6.77 0.39
N LYS A 54 -2.29 -7.33 0.42
CA LYS A 54 -1.59 -7.62 1.67
C LYS A 54 -0.74 -6.43 2.12
N THR A 55 -0.85 -6.10 3.41
CA THR A 55 -0.02 -5.07 4.04
C THR A 55 1.44 -5.50 4.09
N THR A 56 2.32 -4.79 3.39
CA THR A 56 3.78 -5.07 3.43
C THR A 56 4.61 -3.87 2.98
N VAL A 57 5.84 -3.82 3.46
CA VAL A 57 6.84 -2.80 3.08
C VAL A 57 7.56 -3.11 1.75
N SER A 58 7.25 -4.24 1.12
CA SER A 58 7.85 -4.69 -0.14
C SER A 58 6.93 -4.43 -1.35
N PHE A 59 7.49 -4.44 -2.57
CA PHE A 59 6.75 -4.24 -3.82
C PHE A 59 7.40 -5.00 -4.98
N GLY A 60 6.62 -5.27 -6.04
CA GLY A 60 7.09 -5.99 -7.23
C GLY A 60 6.97 -7.52 -7.14
N SER A 61 6.18 -8.05 -6.20
CA SER A 61 5.77 -9.46 -6.19
C SER A 61 4.66 -9.71 -7.23
N VAL A 62 4.38 -10.99 -7.48
CA VAL A 62 3.18 -11.42 -8.23
C VAL A 62 1.88 -11.11 -7.48
N ASN A 63 1.96 -10.97 -6.15
CA ASN A 63 0.83 -10.63 -5.30
C ASN A 63 0.60 -9.12 -5.23
N SER A 64 -0.66 -8.73 -5.10
CA SER A 64 -1.07 -7.36 -4.83
C SER A 64 -0.77 -6.95 -3.39
N LEU A 65 -0.08 -5.83 -3.24
CA LEU A 65 0.47 -5.36 -1.97
C LEU A 65 0.04 -3.92 -1.72
N GLY A 66 -0.14 -3.56 -0.45
CA GLY A 66 -0.47 -2.21 -0.03
C GLY A 66 0.32 -1.78 1.20
N GLU A 67 0.56 -0.49 1.35
CA GLU A 67 1.11 0.09 2.57
C GLU A 67 0.79 1.56 2.73
N MET A 68 1.02 2.06 3.94
CA MET A 68 1.07 3.47 4.28
C MET A 68 2.53 3.89 4.52
N PRO A 69 3.21 4.53 3.55
CA PRO A 69 4.66 4.79 3.64
C PRO A 69 5.04 5.57 4.90
N CYS A 70 4.24 6.55 5.31
CA CYS A 70 4.53 7.40 6.48
C CYS A 70 4.47 6.65 7.82
N THR A 71 3.63 5.62 7.94
CA THR A 71 3.52 4.83 9.19
C THR A 71 4.35 3.55 9.15
N MET A 72 4.79 3.12 7.96
CA MET A 72 5.54 1.88 7.75
C MET A 72 6.94 2.16 7.21
N SER A 73 7.14 2.08 5.88
CA SER A 73 8.48 2.13 5.24
C SER A 73 9.30 3.38 5.51
N HIS A 74 8.69 4.52 5.86
CA HIS A 74 9.35 5.78 6.17
C HIS A 74 9.18 6.18 7.65
N ALA A 75 8.76 5.23 8.50
CA ALA A 75 8.61 5.44 9.93
C ALA A 75 9.90 5.93 10.61
N SER A 76 11.07 5.55 10.08
CA SER A 76 12.38 5.97 10.59
C SER A 76 12.75 7.43 10.29
N ILE A 77 12.06 8.10 9.37
CA ILE A 77 12.29 9.51 9.06
C ILE A 77 11.55 10.36 10.10
N PRO A 78 12.19 11.33 10.77
CA PRO A 78 11.50 12.25 11.68
C PRO A 78 10.35 12.97 10.97
N SER A 79 9.21 13.14 11.64
CA SER A 79 7.99 13.75 11.07
C SER A 79 8.27 15.12 10.44
N GLU A 80 9.14 15.92 11.05
CA GLU A 80 9.57 17.24 10.57
C GLU A 80 10.31 17.22 9.23
N LYS A 81 10.88 16.08 8.85
CA LYS A 81 11.62 15.88 7.60
C LYS A 81 10.83 15.08 6.56
N ARG A 82 9.62 14.62 6.89
CA ARG A 82 8.77 13.89 5.94
C ARG A 82 8.09 14.87 5.01
N THR A 83 8.31 14.68 3.71
CA THR A 83 7.67 15.47 2.65
C THR A 83 6.41 14.81 2.09
N LEU A 84 6.07 13.60 2.56
CA LEU A 84 4.92 12.83 2.09
C LEU A 84 3.69 13.05 3.00
N PRO A 85 2.47 13.06 2.43
CA PRO A 85 1.24 13.10 3.21
C PRO A 85 1.11 11.88 4.14
N ASN A 86 0.62 12.07 5.37
CA ASN A 86 0.49 10.98 6.35
C ASN A 86 -0.62 9.98 6.00
N ASP A 87 -1.60 10.41 5.20
CA ASP A 87 -2.73 9.61 4.72
C ASP A 87 -2.45 8.93 3.37
N LEU A 88 -1.22 9.04 2.86
CA LEU A 88 -0.81 8.44 1.60
C LEU A 88 -0.86 6.92 1.69
N LEU A 89 -1.60 6.29 0.78
CA LEU A 89 -1.57 4.87 0.52
C LEU A 89 -0.77 4.59 -0.75
N ARG A 90 0.00 3.51 -0.75
CA ARG A 90 0.72 3.00 -1.92
C ARG A 90 0.28 1.57 -2.19
N LEU A 91 -0.12 1.31 -3.43
CA LEU A 91 -0.46 -0.01 -3.92
C LEU A 91 0.54 -0.45 -4.98
N SER A 92 0.96 -1.71 -4.89
CA SER A 92 1.66 -2.44 -5.94
C SER A 92 0.68 -3.47 -6.48
N ILE A 93 0.18 -3.25 -7.70
CA ILE A 93 -0.78 -4.15 -8.33
C ILE A 93 -0.04 -5.42 -8.80
N GLY A 94 -0.54 -6.57 -8.35
CA GLY A 94 -0.08 -7.89 -8.74
C GLY A 94 -0.68 -8.36 -10.07
N ILE A 95 -0.71 -9.68 -10.27
CA ILE A 95 -1.22 -10.33 -11.50
C ILE A 95 -2.56 -11.04 -11.29
N GLU A 96 -3.27 -10.75 -10.19
CA GLU A 96 -4.61 -11.27 -9.93
C GLU A 96 -5.64 -10.78 -10.96
N ASP A 97 -6.84 -11.37 -10.94
CA ASP A 97 -7.93 -10.94 -11.80
C ASP A 97 -8.34 -9.49 -11.49
N VAL A 98 -8.53 -8.69 -12.56
CA VAL A 98 -8.85 -7.27 -12.44
C VAL A 98 -10.20 -7.04 -11.76
N GLY A 99 -11.17 -7.92 -11.98
CA GLY A 99 -12.49 -7.85 -11.36
C GLY A 99 -12.41 -8.09 -9.85
N ASP A 100 -11.60 -9.06 -9.44
CA ASP A 100 -11.37 -9.35 -8.03
C ASP A 100 -10.67 -8.19 -7.30
N LEU A 101 -9.66 -7.58 -7.92
CA LEU A 101 -8.96 -6.41 -7.37
C LEU A 101 -9.88 -5.19 -7.21
N ILE A 102 -10.74 -4.94 -8.20
CA ILE A 102 -11.72 -3.84 -8.14
C ILE A 102 -12.78 -4.13 -7.06
N ALA A 103 -13.27 -5.37 -6.99
CA ALA A 103 -14.27 -5.78 -6.00
C ALA A 103 -13.72 -5.69 -4.58
N ASP A 104 -12.46 -6.06 -4.36
CA ASP A 104 -11.79 -5.96 -3.05
C ASP A 104 -11.67 -4.50 -2.60
N LEU A 105 -11.25 -3.60 -3.49
CA LEU A 105 -11.16 -2.16 -3.19
C LEU A 105 -12.53 -1.53 -2.96
N ASP A 106 -13.56 -1.90 -3.73
CA ASP A 106 -14.93 -1.39 -3.52
C ASP A 106 -15.50 -1.85 -2.17
N HIS A 107 -15.29 -3.12 -1.81
CA HIS A 107 -15.60 -3.64 -0.48
C HIS A 107 -14.85 -2.88 0.62
N ALA A 108 -13.53 -2.72 0.49
CA ALA A 108 -12.70 -2.06 1.48
C ALA A 108 -13.09 -0.60 1.69
N ILE A 109 -13.43 0.14 0.63
CA ILE A 109 -13.91 1.52 0.71
C ILE A 109 -15.24 1.60 1.48
N LYS A 110 -16.19 0.68 1.21
CA LYS A 110 -17.47 0.64 1.93
C LYS A 110 -17.28 0.38 3.41
N VAL A 111 -16.51 -0.65 3.76
CA VAL A 111 -16.19 -1.01 5.14
C VAL A 111 -15.46 0.13 5.85
N ALA A 112 -14.49 0.79 5.20
CA ALA A 112 -13.79 1.92 5.79
C ALA A 112 -14.67 3.17 5.99
N SER A 113 -15.71 3.32 5.17
CA SER A 113 -16.63 4.47 5.21
C SER A 113 -17.73 4.35 6.25
N GLU A 114 -18.13 3.12 6.56
CA GLU A 114 -19.05 2.83 7.65
C GLU A 114 -18.21 2.72 8.93
N GLU A 115 -18.51 3.46 10.00
CA GLU A 115 -17.82 3.35 11.30
C GLU A 115 -18.06 2.00 12.00
N LEU A 116 -18.28 0.92 11.25
CA LEU A 116 -18.53 -0.45 11.71
C LEU A 116 -17.23 -1.22 11.98
N PHE A 117 -16.17 -0.52 12.40
CA PHE A 117 -15.06 -1.19 13.07
C PHE A 117 -15.40 -1.23 14.56
N PRO A 118 -15.68 -2.40 15.14
CA PRO A 118 -15.76 -2.52 16.58
C PRO A 118 -14.44 -2.01 17.14
N ASP A 119 -14.50 -1.16 18.17
CA ASP A 119 -13.33 -0.66 18.88
C ASP A 119 -12.41 -1.79 19.41
N ASP A 120 -12.94 -3.03 19.46
CA ASP A 120 -12.29 -4.25 19.94
C ASP A 120 -12.36 -5.43 18.95
N ALA A 121 -12.09 -5.22 17.66
CA ALA A 121 -11.95 -6.35 16.72
C ALA A 121 -10.46 -6.65 16.49
N ASP A 122 -9.99 -7.73 17.11
CA ASP A 122 -8.75 -8.47 16.80
C ASP A 122 -8.14 -8.02 15.48
N ALA A 123 -7.28 -6.99 15.56
CA ALA A 123 -6.55 -6.48 14.42
C ALA A 123 -5.87 -7.68 13.79
N PHE A 124 -6.10 -7.90 12.49
CA PHE A 124 -5.37 -8.93 11.75
C PHE A 124 -3.90 -8.76 12.10
N ASP A 125 -3.41 -9.72 12.89
CA ASP A 125 -2.14 -9.61 13.59
C ASP A 125 -1.05 -9.84 12.56
N SER A 126 -0.73 -8.78 11.83
CA SER A 126 0.47 -8.69 11.03
C SER A 126 1.61 -8.12 11.87
N ARG A 127 1.65 -8.36 13.20
CA ARG A 127 2.90 -8.20 13.93
C ARG A 127 3.89 -9.11 13.22
N PHE A 128 4.94 -8.48 12.70
CA PHE A 128 6.11 -9.14 12.14
C PHE A 128 6.71 -10.22 13.06
N GLU A 129 6.29 -10.26 14.32
CA GLU A 129 6.66 -11.22 15.38
C GLU A 129 6.08 -12.63 15.17
N ASP A 130 4.95 -12.79 14.45
CA ASP A 130 4.29 -14.09 14.22
C ASP A 130 4.54 -14.69 12.83
N LEU A 131 5.35 -14.02 11.98
CA LEU A 131 5.93 -14.68 10.81
C LEU A 131 6.88 -15.79 11.30
N PRO A 132 6.88 -17.00 10.70
CA PRO A 132 7.86 -18.01 11.07
C PRO A 132 9.25 -17.42 10.89
N VAL A 133 9.90 -17.12 12.01
CA VAL A 133 11.30 -16.73 12.06
C VAL A 133 12.03 -17.83 11.31
N VAL A 134 12.66 -17.48 10.19
CA VAL A 134 13.53 -18.40 9.45
C VAL A 134 14.33 -19.21 10.47
N PRO A 135 14.23 -20.55 10.49
CA PRO A 135 14.96 -21.33 11.46
C PRO A 135 16.42 -20.89 11.37
N ASN A 136 16.98 -20.44 12.49
CA ASN A 136 18.40 -20.18 12.59
C ASN A 136 19.10 -21.49 12.23
N VAL A 137 19.48 -21.65 10.96
CA VAL A 137 20.36 -22.72 10.51
C VAL A 137 21.70 -22.36 11.15
N ARG A 138 21.93 -22.91 12.34
CA ARG A 138 23.25 -22.95 12.94
C ARG A 138 24.15 -23.67 11.94
N LEU A 139 24.94 -22.90 11.20
CA LEU A 139 26.09 -23.41 10.49
C LEU A 139 27.05 -23.95 11.56
N ASN A 140 26.94 -25.25 11.84
CA ASN A 140 27.96 -25.96 12.58
C ASN A 140 29.24 -25.90 11.76
N LYS A 141 30.16 -25.01 12.14
CA LYS A 141 31.56 -25.13 11.75
C LYS A 141 32.06 -26.46 12.34
N LYS A 142 32.37 -27.39 11.44
CA LYS A 142 33.14 -28.60 11.78
C LYS A 142 34.56 -28.16 12.15
N GLU A 143 34.97 -28.50 13.35
CA GLU A 143 36.33 -28.97 13.67
C GLU A 143 36.19 -30.31 14.38
#